data_AF-A0A529C873-F1
#
_entry.id   AF-A0A529C873-F1
#
_cell.length_a   1.000
_cell.length_b   1.000
_cell.length_c   1.000
_cell.angle_alpha   90.00
_cell.angle_beta   90.00
_cell.angle_gamma   90.00
#
_symmetry.space_group_name_H-M   'P 1'
#
loop_
_entity.id
_entity.type
_entity.pdbx_description
1 polymer ?
#
loop_
_entity_poly.entity_id
_entity_poly.type
_entity_poly.pdbx_seq_one_letter_code
_entity_poly.pdbx_strand_id
1 'polypeptide(L)'
;MRPLIFLPYMLGALVLAVPAAAQPGEQAQSDRCKIEPPDKNSQQQKPAGNNLSDTLEPCGGVLKPPPTGDQGMAAPPPNEGKTPVIEPGEVPPQPPKQ
;
A
#
# COMPACT_ATOMS: atom_id res chain seq x y z
N MET A 1 64.68 30.87 10.55
CA MET A 1 63.78 31.74 9.77
C MET A 1 62.52 30.94 9.42
N ARG A 2 61.34 31.41 9.85
CA ARG A 2 60.05 31.10 9.22
C ARG A 2 59.66 32.33 8.39
N PRO A 3 59.00 32.16 7.24
CA PRO A 3 57.57 32.50 7.20
C PRO A 3 56.74 31.42 6.48
N LEU A 4 55.59 31.05 7.07
CA LEU A 4 54.22 31.40 6.64
C LEU A 4 53.78 30.59 5.40
N ILE A 5 53.08 29.47 5.61
CA ILE A 5 51.61 29.34 5.52
C ILE A 5 51.11 29.67 4.12
N PHE A 6 50.63 28.67 3.37
CA PHE A 6 49.31 28.69 2.73
C PHE A 6 48.86 27.23 2.48
N LEU A 7 47.95 26.78 3.34
CA LEU A 7 47.15 25.56 3.17
C LEU A 7 46.15 25.75 2.00
N PRO A 8 45.47 24.68 1.54
CA PRO A 8 45.36 24.27 0.15
C PRO A 8 44.10 24.83 -0.54
N TYR A 9 44.19 25.06 -1.86
CA TYR A 9 43.02 25.40 -2.66
C TYR A 9 42.16 24.14 -2.83
N MET A 10 41.22 23.99 -1.90
CA MET A 10 40.07 23.11 -1.99
C MET A 10 39.30 23.40 -3.28
N LEU A 11 39.32 22.45 -4.21
CA LEU A 11 38.25 22.32 -5.20
C LEU A 11 37.88 20.85 -5.34
N GLY A 12 37.46 20.26 -4.22
CA GLY A 12 36.77 18.98 -4.21
C GLY A 12 35.37 19.18 -4.78
N ALA A 13 35.13 18.68 -5.99
CA ALA A 13 33.79 18.52 -6.51
C ALA A 13 33.07 17.49 -5.63
N LEU A 14 32.22 17.99 -4.71
CA LEU A 14 31.30 17.17 -3.95
C LEU A 14 30.21 16.67 -4.90
N VAL A 15 30.49 15.56 -5.59
CA VAL A 15 29.45 14.75 -6.19
C VAL A 15 28.65 14.17 -5.03
N LEU A 16 27.46 14.70 -4.78
CA LEU A 16 26.50 14.10 -3.87
C LEU A 16 26.13 12.73 -4.44
N ALA A 17 26.83 11.70 -4.00
CA ALA A 17 26.44 10.32 -4.18
C ALA A 17 25.13 10.14 -3.42
N VAL A 18 24.01 10.20 -4.14
CA VAL A 18 22.72 9.74 -3.63
C VAL A 18 22.83 8.23 -3.50
N PRO A 19 22.80 7.63 -2.30
CA PRO A 19 22.70 6.19 -2.20
C PRO A 19 21.26 5.85 -2.58
N ALA A 20 21.05 5.47 -3.84
CA ALA A 20 19.85 4.78 -4.25
C ALA A 20 19.90 3.39 -3.60
N ALA A 21 19.40 3.29 -2.37
CA ALA A 21 19.12 2.01 -1.73
C ALA A 21 17.90 1.37 -2.39
N ALA A 22 18.04 0.93 -3.64
CA ALA A 22 17.15 -0.05 -4.23
C ALA A 22 17.52 -1.40 -3.59
N GLN A 23 16.84 -1.77 -2.50
CA GLN A 23 16.96 -3.11 -1.95
C GLN A 23 16.20 -4.09 -2.86
N PRO A 24 16.88 -5.06 -3.50
CA PRO A 24 16.20 -6.15 -4.18
C PRO A 24 15.83 -7.18 -3.10
N GLY A 25 14.65 -7.04 -2.50
CA GLY A 25 14.22 -7.94 -1.42
C GLY A 25 12.72 -8.10 -1.24
N GLU A 26 11.89 -7.49 -2.10
CA GLU A 26 10.45 -7.39 -1.85
C GLU A 26 9.67 -8.70 -2.05
N GLN A 27 10.25 -9.71 -2.71
CA GLN A 27 9.48 -10.89 -3.10
C GLN A 27 9.50 -12.05 -2.08
N ALA A 28 10.53 -12.16 -1.22
CA ALA A 28 10.61 -13.25 -0.23
C ALA A 28 10.24 -12.80 1.20
N GLN A 29 10.38 -11.52 1.54
CA GLN A 29 10.06 -10.98 2.86
C GLN A 29 8.56 -10.66 3.04
N SER A 30 7.81 -10.63 1.93
CA SER A 30 6.40 -10.21 1.85
C SER A 30 5.47 -10.97 2.79
N ASP A 31 5.65 -12.27 2.96
CA ASP A 31 4.65 -13.11 3.62
C ASP A 31 4.83 -13.19 5.14
N ARG A 32 6.06 -13.08 5.64
CA ARG A 32 6.35 -13.06 7.10
C ARG A 32 5.74 -11.84 7.80
N CYS A 33 5.52 -10.76 7.07
CA CYS A 33 4.99 -9.50 7.61
C CYS A 33 3.47 -9.37 7.45
N LYS A 34 2.78 -10.40 6.93
CA LYS A 34 1.32 -10.43 6.84
C LYS A 34 0.74 -11.08 8.09
N ILE A 35 -0.46 -10.65 8.45
CA ILE A 35 -1.26 -11.27 9.51
C ILE A 35 -2.36 -12.07 8.84
N GLU A 36 -2.45 -13.36 9.17
CA GLU A 36 -3.60 -14.17 8.79
C GLU A 36 -4.77 -13.87 9.74
N PRO A 37 -5.99 -13.65 9.24
CA PRO A 37 -7.16 -13.46 10.09
C PRO A 37 -7.32 -14.66 11.03
N PRO A 38 -7.74 -14.45 12.29
CA PRO A 38 -7.91 -15.55 13.22
C PRO A 38 -9.01 -16.51 12.74
N ASP A 39 -8.67 -17.76 12.48
CA ASP A 39 -9.67 -18.82 12.34
C ASP A 39 -10.32 -19.11 13.68
N LYS A 40 -11.59 -19.53 13.67
CA LYS A 40 -12.38 -19.83 14.89
C LYS A 40 -11.74 -20.87 15.84
N ASN A 41 -10.70 -21.58 15.38
CA ASN A 41 -9.99 -22.62 16.12
C ASN A 41 -8.50 -22.33 16.35
N SER A 42 -8.01 -21.17 15.91
CA SER A 42 -6.58 -20.85 16.04
C SER A 42 -6.28 -20.35 17.45
N GLN A 43 -5.53 -21.16 18.21
CA GLN A 43 -4.96 -20.69 19.48
C GLN A 43 -3.91 -19.62 19.18
N GLN A 44 -4.01 -18.48 19.85
CA GLN A 44 -3.05 -17.40 19.75
C GLN A 44 -1.66 -17.91 20.16
N GLN A 45 -0.78 -18.09 19.17
CA GLN A 45 0.61 -18.42 19.41
C GLN A 45 1.29 -17.22 20.08
N LYS A 46 1.81 -17.44 21.28
CA LYS A 46 2.56 -16.43 22.00
C LYS A 46 3.83 -16.11 21.20
N PRO A 47 4.17 -14.83 20.97
CA PRO A 47 5.41 -14.48 20.29
C PRO A 47 6.61 -15.14 20.97
N ALA A 48 7.48 -15.78 20.20
CA ALA A 48 8.67 -16.48 20.71
C ALA A 48 9.80 -15.54 21.16
N GLY A 49 9.57 -14.22 21.13
CA GLY A 49 10.55 -13.20 21.47
C GLY A 49 10.14 -12.41 22.72
N ASN A 50 11.13 -12.13 23.57
CA ASN A 50 11.02 -11.26 24.73
C ASN A 50 10.88 -9.76 24.36
N ASN A 51 11.12 -9.39 23.09
CA ASN A 51 11.03 -8.02 22.58
C ASN A 51 10.29 -7.96 21.23
N LEU A 52 9.32 -7.05 21.14
CA LEU A 52 8.53 -6.79 19.93
C LEU A 52 9.36 -6.11 18.83
N SER A 53 10.35 -5.29 19.20
CA SER A 53 11.19 -4.57 18.24
C SER A 53 11.98 -5.54 17.38
N ASP A 54 12.60 -6.55 18.00
CA ASP A 54 13.36 -7.60 17.31
C ASP A 54 12.45 -8.48 16.44
N THR A 55 11.19 -8.64 16.84
CA THR A 55 10.19 -9.40 16.08
C THR A 55 9.74 -8.66 14.82
N LEU A 56 9.63 -7.34 14.88
CA LEU A 56 9.12 -6.48 13.81
C LEU A 56 10.21 -5.85 12.94
N GLU A 57 11.48 -5.91 13.36
CA GLU A 57 12.63 -5.42 12.59
C GLU A 57 12.62 -5.91 11.13
N PRO A 58 12.35 -7.20 10.82
CA PRO A 58 12.30 -7.68 9.44
C PRO A 58 11.16 -7.05 8.61
N CYS A 59 10.18 -6.44 9.28
CA CYS A 59 9.05 -5.77 8.66
C CYS A 59 9.19 -4.24 8.67
N GLY A 60 10.36 -3.71 9.03
CA GLY A 60 10.56 -2.26 9.17
C GLY A 60 9.79 -1.65 10.35
N GLY A 61 9.54 -2.46 11.39
CA GLY A 61 8.82 -2.04 12.59
C GLY A 61 7.29 -2.08 12.46
N VAL A 62 6.74 -2.43 11.29
CA VAL A 62 5.29 -2.46 11.05
C VAL A 62 4.86 -3.72 10.31
N LEU A 63 3.75 -4.32 10.73
CA LEU A 63 3.12 -5.41 9.99
C LEU A 63 2.41 -4.84 8.76
N LYS A 64 2.43 -5.59 7.66
CA LYS A 64 1.73 -5.24 6.44
C LYS A 64 0.22 -5.38 6.68
N PRO A 65 -0.58 -4.31 6.51
CA PRO A 65 -2.02 -4.42 6.68
C PRO A 65 -2.60 -5.35 5.59
N PRO A 66 -3.74 -6.01 5.88
CA PRO A 66 -4.49 -6.67 4.82
C PRO A 66 -4.93 -5.64 3.76
N PRO A 67 -5.20 -6.05 2.52
CA PRO A 67 -5.79 -5.16 1.53
C PRO A 67 -7.09 -4.57 2.09
N THR A 68 -7.18 -3.23 2.11
CA THR A 68 -8.35 -2.48 2.60
C THR A 68 -9.14 -1.87 1.46
N GLY A 69 -10.43 -1.68 1.67
CA GLY A 69 -11.36 -1.04 0.73
C GLY A 69 -12.16 -2.04 -0.10
N ASP A 70 -12.98 -1.52 -1.02
CA ASP A 70 -13.93 -2.31 -1.83
C ASP A 70 -13.26 -3.06 -3.00
N GLN A 71 -11.96 -3.33 -2.88
CA GLN A 71 -11.19 -4.07 -3.88
C GLN A 71 -11.80 -5.49 -4.00
N GLY A 72 -12.68 -5.68 -4.97
CA GLY A 72 -13.46 -6.91 -5.18
C GLY A 72 -14.88 -6.91 -4.62
N MET A 73 -15.35 -5.82 -3.98
CA MET A 73 -16.73 -5.74 -3.46
C MET A 73 -17.75 -5.18 -4.46
N ALA A 74 -17.31 -4.43 -5.47
CA ALA A 74 -18.20 -3.89 -6.49
C ALA A 74 -17.71 -4.28 -7.88
N ALA A 75 -18.52 -5.06 -8.59
CA ALA A 75 -18.41 -5.09 -10.05
C ALA A 75 -18.79 -3.68 -10.57
N PRO A 76 -18.10 -3.17 -11.61
CA PRO A 76 -18.55 -1.95 -12.27
C PRO A 76 -20.00 -2.13 -12.74
N PRO A 77 -20.81 -1.05 -12.73
CA PRO A 77 -22.15 -1.14 -13.28
C PRO A 77 -22.09 -1.57 -14.76
N PRO A 78 -23.12 -2.26 -15.28
CA PRO A 78 -23.17 -2.59 -16.70
C PRO A 78 -23.10 -1.30 -17.52
N ASN A 79 -22.57 -1.40 -18.75
CA ASN A 79 -22.47 -0.27 -19.67
C ASN A 79 -23.83 0.38 -19.96
N GLU A 80 -24.92 -0.38 -19.83
CA GLU A 80 -26.28 0.05 -20.10
C GLU A 80 -27.25 -0.44 -19.00
N GLY A 81 -28.21 0.41 -18.64
CA GLY A 81 -29.32 0.06 -17.74
C GLY A 81 -30.39 -0.79 -18.44
N LYS A 82 -31.25 -1.46 -17.66
CA LYS A 82 -32.41 -2.21 -18.18
C LYS A 82 -33.67 -1.35 -18.33
N THR A 83 -33.56 -0.05 -18.09
CA THR A 83 -34.68 0.88 -18.23
C THR A 83 -35.11 0.92 -19.70
N PRO A 84 -36.38 0.66 -20.02
CA PRO A 84 -36.88 0.77 -21.39
C PRO A 84 -36.75 2.19 -21.93
N VAL A 85 -36.48 2.31 -23.24
CA VAL A 85 -36.61 3.57 -23.97
C VAL A 85 -38.10 3.81 -24.22
N ILE A 86 -38.61 4.98 -23.83
CA ILE A 86 -39.97 5.43 -24.19
C ILE A 86 -39.86 6.22 -25.48
N GLU A 87 -40.58 5.82 -26.54
CA GLU A 87 -40.49 6.50 -27.82
C GLU A 87 -41.10 7.92 -27.75
N PRO A 88 -40.65 8.87 -28.60
CA PRO A 88 -41.25 10.20 -28.67
C PRO A 88 -42.76 10.13 -28.93
N GLY A 89 -43.57 10.66 -28.01
CA GLY A 89 -45.03 10.64 -28.08
C GLY A 89 -45.70 9.44 -27.40
N GLU A 90 -44.92 8.50 -26.89
CA GLU A 90 -45.43 7.39 -26.09
C GLU A 90 -45.55 7.78 -24.62
N VAL A 91 -46.63 7.34 -23.98
CA VAL A 91 -46.84 7.48 -22.53
C VAL A 91 -47.18 6.10 -21.98
N PRO A 92 -46.47 5.61 -20.95
CA PRO A 92 -46.80 4.35 -20.30
C PRO A 92 -48.26 4.33 -19.80
N PRO A 93 -48.89 3.14 -19.72
CA PRO A 93 -50.26 2.99 -19.26
C PRO A 93 -50.53 3.79 -17.99
N GLN A 94 -51.47 4.74 -18.06
CA GLN A 94 -51.85 5.57 -16.93
C GLN A 94 -53.01 4.92 -16.17
N PRO A 95 -53.09 5.09 -14.84
CA PRO A 95 -54.26 4.68 -14.07
C PRO A 95 -55.52 5.41 -14.56
N PRO A 96 -56.72 4.82 -14.41
CA PRO A 96 -57.97 5.46 -14.80
C PRO A 96 -58.20 6.75 -14.03
N LYS A 97 -58.82 7.74 -14.68
CA LYS A 97 -59.26 8.97 -14.00
C LYS A 97 -60.34 8.63 -12.98
N GLN A 98 -60.21 9.18 -11.77
CA GLN A 98 -61.20 9.09 -10.69
C GLN A 98 -62.38 10.02 -10.95
#